data_AF-A0A0R1U3D7-F1
#
_entry.id   AF-A0A0R1U3D7-F1
#
_cell.length_a   1.000
_cell.length_b   1.000
_cell.length_c   1.000
_cell.angle_alpha   90.00
_cell.angle_beta   90.00
_cell.angle_gamma   90.00
#
_symmetry.space_group_name_H-M   'P 1'
#
loop_
_entity.id
_entity.type
_entity.pdbx_description
1 polymer ?
#
loop_
_entity_poly.entity_id
_entity_poly.type
_entity_poly.pdbx_seq_one_letter_code
_entity_poly.pdbx_strand_id
1 'polypeptide(L)'
;MSEMQALNTNPQRLRQIMAKAGVDVDDPNLAIRVREYRAKQYKSWLQQLAAEKAKQFERNSLWAGGEAVDFVFSRWNPQLQPDAVQARAVGVHAYRLAKELAISGKGNIMLVGLPGTGKTSLAIAMAHYLEAEAGASILFLATNELKLLFQHDYFADDRIRNKIDLVVTAAKQVDVLILDDFGTEAGSQNQIKGVRRDLYSTMKSIAEARFDGITNGPKGITIVTTNNTVDQLEQMYDSRTISRLLPETKDRFITFDGLSDVRGKGQ
;
A
#
# COMPACT_ATOMS: atom_id res chain seq x y z
N MET A 1 -16.41 22.81 25.47
CA MET A 1 -16.24 24.20 24.99
C MET A 1 -14.94 24.72 25.59
N SER A 2 -13.85 24.62 24.84
CA SER A 2 -12.47 24.74 25.32
C SER A 2 -12.03 26.19 25.51
N GLU A 3 -10.97 26.41 26.29
CA GLU A 3 -10.32 27.71 26.58
C GLU A 3 -10.08 28.62 25.35
N MET A 4 -10.10 28.06 24.13
CA MET A 4 -10.04 28.82 22.88
C MET A 4 -11.24 29.73 22.62
N GLN A 5 -12.42 29.45 23.20
CA GLN A 5 -13.58 30.35 23.10
C GLN A 5 -13.50 31.57 24.06
N ALA A 6 -12.63 31.53 25.07
CA ALA A 6 -12.45 32.63 26.04
C ALA A 6 -11.45 33.71 25.59
N LEU A 7 -10.68 33.47 24.52
CA LEU A 7 -9.68 34.40 24.00
C LEU A 7 -10.26 35.54 23.16
N ASN A 8 -11.58 35.57 22.92
CA ASN A 8 -12.20 36.46 21.92
C ASN A 8 -12.90 37.73 22.48
N THR A 9 -12.61 38.18 23.71
CA THR A 9 -13.37 39.32 24.30
C THR A 9 -12.56 40.46 24.94
N ASN A 10 -11.22 40.46 24.92
CA ASN A 10 -10.45 41.62 25.41
C ASN A 10 -9.07 41.82 24.69
N PRO A 11 -8.96 42.80 23.77
CA PRO A 11 -7.72 43.09 23.04
C PRO A 11 -6.52 43.47 23.92
N GLN A 12 -6.73 44.16 25.04
CA GLN A 12 -5.65 44.54 25.95
C GLN A 12 -5.08 43.33 26.69
N ARG A 13 -5.95 42.39 27.08
CA ARG A 13 -5.54 41.13 27.71
C ARG A 13 -4.73 40.26 26.75
N LEU A 14 -5.12 40.22 25.47
CA LEU A 14 -4.36 39.52 24.43
C LEU A 14 -2.97 40.14 24.23
N ARG A 15 -2.87 41.49 24.20
CA ARG A 15 -1.57 42.18 24.14
C ARG A 15 -0.67 41.86 25.33
N GLN A 16 -1.20 41.82 26.55
CA GLN A 16 -0.43 41.46 27.74
C GLN A 16 0.08 40.01 27.70
N ILE A 17 -0.72 39.07 27.18
CA ILE A 17 -0.33 37.66 27.01
C ILE A 17 0.80 37.56 25.98
N MET A 18 0.65 38.23 24.84
CA MET A 18 1.65 38.27 23.76
C MET A 18 2.97 38.90 24.23
N ALA A 19 2.92 40.03 24.95
CA ALA A 19 4.10 40.69 25.50
C ALA A 19 4.84 39.82 26.53
N LYS A 20 4.10 39.11 27.41
CA LYS A 20 4.69 38.13 28.35
C LYS A 20 5.36 36.95 27.64
N ALA A 21 4.88 36.58 26.46
CA ALA A 21 5.49 35.56 25.61
C ALA A 21 6.65 36.11 24.73
N GLY A 22 7.04 37.38 24.90
CA GLY A 22 8.11 38.01 24.12
C GLY A 22 7.72 38.37 22.69
N VAL A 23 6.42 38.44 22.38
CA VAL A 23 5.90 38.80 21.05
C VAL A 23 5.65 40.31 21.00
N ASP A 24 6.40 41.01 20.15
CA ASP A 24 6.12 42.40 19.80
C ASP A 24 4.85 42.47 18.93
N VAL A 25 3.77 42.99 19.52
CA VAL A 25 2.44 43.11 18.91
C VAL A 25 2.31 44.26 17.93
N ASP A 26 3.25 45.21 17.97
CA ASP A 26 3.26 46.40 17.12
C ASP A 26 4.26 46.27 15.96
N ASP A 27 4.98 45.14 15.86
CA ASP A 27 5.84 44.83 14.71
C ASP A 27 5.01 44.75 13.41
N PRO A 28 5.31 45.59 12.40
CA PRO A 28 4.60 45.57 11.12
C PRO A 28 4.70 44.23 10.37
N ASN A 29 5.71 43.42 10.68
CA ASN A 29 5.91 42.09 10.09
C ASN A 29 5.30 40.93 10.90
N LEU A 30 4.69 41.20 12.06
CA LEU A 30 4.13 40.16 12.93
C LEU A 30 3.14 39.26 12.21
N ALA A 31 2.26 39.84 11.39
CA ALA A 31 1.27 39.09 10.62
C ALA A 31 1.92 38.09 9.64
N ILE A 32 3.06 38.46 9.04
CA ILE A 32 3.84 37.59 8.15
C ILE A 32 4.48 36.47 8.96
N ARG A 33 5.17 36.79 10.06
CA ARG A 33 5.80 35.80 10.95
C ARG A 33 4.80 34.79 11.51
N VAL A 34 3.60 35.23 11.92
CA VAL A 34 2.52 34.36 12.39
C VAL A 34 2.04 33.43 11.28
N ARG A 35 1.89 33.93 10.04
CA ARG A 35 1.49 33.11 8.89
C ARG A 35 2.53 32.04 8.57
N GLU A 36 3.81 32.41 8.51
CA GLU A 36 4.92 31.49 8.28
C GLU A 36 5.03 30.44 9.39
N TYR A 37 4.92 30.87 10.65
CA TYR A 37 4.92 29.97 11.80
C TYR A 37 3.76 28.96 11.72
N ARG A 38 2.54 29.42 11.45
CA ARG A 38 1.37 28.54 11.27
C ARG A 38 1.54 27.58 10.10
N ALA A 39 2.07 28.03 8.97
CA ALA A 39 2.35 27.17 7.82
C ALA A 39 3.37 26.08 8.16
N LYS A 40 4.44 26.43 8.89
CA LYS A 40 5.45 25.48 9.37
C LYS A 40 4.86 24.46 10.35
N GLN A 41 4.07 24.92 11.33
CA GLN A 41 3.41 24.05 12.30
C GLN A 41 2.42 23.09 11.62
N TYR A 42 1.60 23.60 10.69
CA TYR A 42 0.68 22.77 9.92
C TYR A 42 1.42 21.71 9.09
N LYS A 43 2.50 22.09 8.40
CA LYS A 43 3.34 21.14 7.66
C LYS A 43 3.93 20.07 8.58
N SER A 44 4.47 20.45 9.73
CA SER A 44 5.03 19.51 10.72
C SER A 44 3.96 18.54 11.24
N TRP A 45 2.75 19.03 11.50
CA TRP A 45 1.64 18.20 11.96
C TRP A 45 1.21 17.18 10.89
N LEU A 46 1.09 17.60 9.63
CA LEU A 46 0.82 16.69 8.51
C LEU A 46 1.89 15.60 8.37
N GLN A 47 3.17 15.95 8.54
CA GLN A 47 4.26 14.98 8.50
C GLN A 47 4.17 13.96 9.65
N GLN A 48 3.83 14.41 10.85
CA GLN A 48 3.63 13.52 12.00
C GLN A 48 2.46 12.56 11.79
N LEU A 49 1.34 13.07 11.25
CA LEU A 49 0.20 12.23 10.90
C LEU A 49 0.55 11.18 9.85
N ALA A 50 1.28 11.56 8.79
CA ALA A 50 1.73 10.62 7.77
C ALA A 50 2.65 9.54 8.35
N ALA A 51 3.60 9.91 9.20
CA ALA A 51 4.51 8.97 9.87
C ALA A 51 3.76 8.00 10.80
N GLU A 52 2.74 8.49 11.52
CA GLU A 52 1.94 7.63 12.39
C GLU A 52 1.07 6.66 11.58
N LYS A 53 0.48 7.15 10.48
CA LYS A 53 -0.26 6.33 9.51
C LYS A 53 0.66 5.24 8.94
N ALA A 54 1.86 5.59 8.50
CA ALA A 54 2.85 4.64 7.98
C ALA A 54 3.19 3.54 8.99
N LYS A 55 3.51 3.91 10.24
CA LYS A 55 3.77 2.94 11.32
C LYS A 55 2.58 2.03 11.59
N GLN A 56 1.35 2.55 11.51
CA GLN A 56 0.15 1.75 11.70
C GLN A 56 0.00 0.69 10.60
N PHE A 57 0.18 1.07 9.33
CA PHE A 57 0.11 0.12 8.22
C PHE A 57 1.26 -0.87 8.20
N GLU A 58 2.47 -0.45 8.59
CA GLU A 58 3.62 -1.34 8.76
C GLU A 58 3.33 -2.41 9.81
N ARG A 59 2.83 -2.05 10.99
CA ARG A 59 2.42 -3.01 12.04
C ARG A 59 1.31 -3.95 11.59
N ASN A 60 0.47 -3.52 10.68
CA ASN A 60 -0.63 -4.32 10.13
C ASN A 60 -0.23 -5.12 8.90
N SER A 61 0.96 -4.91 8.32
CA SER A 61 1.42 -5.67 7.18
C SER A 61 1.69 -7.13 7.56
N LEU A 62 1.38 -8.04 6.65
CA LEU A 62 1.65 -9.48 6.77
C LEU A 62 2.69 -9.87 5.74
N TRP A 63 3.93 -10.02 6.18
CA TRP A 63 5.06 -10.42 5.35
C TRP A 63 5.25 -11.92 5.36
N ALA A 64 5.54 -12.51 4.20
CA ALA A 64 5.86 -13.93 4.12
C ALA A 64 7.07 -14.27 5.01
N GLY A 65 6.91 -15.21 5.94
CA GLY A 65 7.97 -15.56 6.89
C GLY A 65 8.21 -14.54 8.01
N GLY A 66 7.37 -13.50 8.13
CA GLY A 66 7.38 -12.55 9.25
C GLY A 66 8.42 -11.43 9.17
N GLU A 67 9.24 -11.38 8.12
CA GLU A 67 10.27 -10.36 7.95
C GLU A 67 9.93 -9.38 6.82
N ALA A 68 10.01 -8.08 7.13
CA ALA A 68 9.84 -7.04 6.13
C ALA A 68 11.02 -7.04 5.14
N VAL A 69 10.70 -6.96 3.85
CA VAL A 69 11.70 -6.91 2.78
C VAL A 69 11.75 -5.49 2.22
N ASP A 70 12.95 -4.92 2.15
CA ASP A 70 13.19 -3.61 1.56
C ASP A 70 13.77 -3.74 0.13
N PHE A 71 13.13 -3.07 -0.82
CA PHE A 71 13.60 -3.02 -2.20
C PHE A 71 13.23 -1.69 -2.87
N VAL A 72 14.11 -1.18 -3.73
CA VAL A 72 13.92 0.06 -4.49
C VAL A 72 14.37 -0.13 -5.93
N PHE A 73 13.89 0.70 -6.85
CA PHE A 73 14.20 0.56 -8.29
C PHE A 73 15.69 0.54 -8.61
N SER A 74 16.53 1.28 -7.85
CA SER A 74 17.99 1.27 -8.05
C SER A 74 18.65 -0.08 -7.74
N ARG A 75 17.99 -0.97 -6.99
CA ARG A 75 18.44 -2.35 -6.74
C ARG A 75 18.02 -3.34 -7.83
N TRP A 76 17.14 -2.94 -8.77
CA TRP A 76 16.80 -3.80 -9.90
C TRP A 76 18.00 -3.93 -10.84
N ASN A 77 18.60 -5.12 -10.89
CA ASN A 77 19.75 -5.42 -11.74
C ASN A 77 19.37 -6.39 -12.87
N PRO A 78 19.15 -5.88 -14.11
CA PRO A 78 18.84 -6.72 -15.27
C PRO A 78 19.92 -7.75 -15.61
N GLN A 79 21.18 -7.52 -15.21
CA GLN A 79 22.30 -8.42 -15.55
C GLN A 79 22.26 -9.75 -14.79
N LEU A 80 21.40 -9.88 -13.77
CA LEU A 80 21.20 -11.16 -13.08
C LEU A 80 20.34 -12.15 -13.89
N GLN A 81 19.71 -11.67 -14.97
CA GLN A 81 18.82 -12.47 -15.81
C GLN A 81 19.53 -12.92 -17.09
N PRO A 82 19.20 -14.11 -17.64
CA PRO A 82 19.71 -14.58 -18.92
C PRO A 82 19.40 -13.61 -20.06
N ASP A 83 18.20 -13.03 -20.05
CA ASP A 83 17.81 -11.96 -20.96
C ASP A 83 17.75 -10.61 -20.23
N ALA A 84 18.89 -9.92 -20.22
CA ALA A 84 19.02 -8.60 -19.59
C ALA A 84 18.19 -7.51 -20.30
N VAL A 85 17.88 -7.67 -21.59
CA VAL A 85 17.07 -6.72 -22.35
C VAL A 85 15.62 -6.82 -21.88
N GLN A 86 15.10 -8.03 -21.78
CA GLN A 86 13.77 -8.29 -21.25
C GLN A 86 13.65 -7.86 -19.79
N ALA A 87 14.62 -8.19 -18.94
CA ALA A 87 14.64 -7.78 -17.54
C ALA A 87 14.67 -6.25 -17.38
N ARG A 88 15.39 -5.54 -18.26
CA ARG A 88 15.36 -4.07 -18.31
C ARG A 88 13.99 -3.56 -18.71
N ALA A 89 13.36 -4.15 -19.73
CA ALA A 89 12.03 -3.74 -20.19
C ALA A 89 10.98 -3.90 -19.07
N VAL A 90 11.03 -4.99 -18.31
CA VAL A 90 10.16 -5.23 -17.13
C VAL A 90 10.35 -4.13 -16.08
N GLY A 91 11.60 -3.82 -15.70
CA GLY A 91 11.90 -2.77 -14.73
C GLY A 91 11.45 -1.37 -15.19
N VAL A 92 11.71 -1.03 -16.46
CA VAL A 92 11.25 0.24 -17.05
C VAL A 92 9.73 0.32 -17.08
N HIS A 93 9.05 -0.78 -17.37
CA HIS A 93 7.60 -0.81 -17.40
C HIS A 93 7.00 -0.56 -16.01
N ALA A 94 7.50 -1.25 -14.98
CA ALA A 94 7.10 -1.04 -13.60
C ALA A 94 7.32 0.41 -13.16
N TYR A 95 8.49 0.99 -13.48
CA TYR A 95 8.82 2.37 -13.15
C TYR A 95 7.86 3.36 -13.83
N ARG A 96 7.56 3.16 -15.12
CA ARG A 96 6.58 3.99 -15.85
C ARG A 96 5.21 3.96 -15.18
N LEU A 97 4.72 2.78 -14.80
CA LEU A 97 3.43 2.62 -14.12
C LEU A 97 3.44 3.27 -12.74
N ALA A 98 4.53 3.14 -11.96
CA ALA A 98 4.66 3.81 -10.67
C ALA A 98 4.58 5.34 -10.80
N LYS A 99 5.24 5.92 -11.80
CA LYS A 99 5.15 7.35 -12.11
C LYS A 99 3.72 7.80 -12.43
N GLU A 100 3.02 7.02 -13.24
CA GLU A 100 1.63 7.29 -13.59
C GLU A 100 0.72 7.25 -12.35
N LEU A 101 0.89 6.21 -11.52
CA LEU A 101 0.11 6.02 -10.30
C LEU A 101 0.37 7.09 -9.24
N ALA A 102 1.60 7.63 -9.16
CA ALA A 102 1.92 8.74 -8.28
C ALA A 102 1.11 10.02 -8.63
N ILE A 103 0.72 10.16 -9.90
CA ILE A 103 -0.12 11.28 -10.37
C ILE A 103 -1.61 10.94 -10.22
N SER A 104 -2.04 9.73 -10.60
CA SER A 104 -3.46 9.38 -10.60
C SER A 104 -4.01 9.06 -9.20
N GLY A 105 -3.17 8.57 -8.29
CA GLY A 105 -3.54 8.08 -6.96
C GLY A 105 -4.39 6.80 -6.94
N LYS A 106 -4.67 6.21 -8.11
CA LYS A 106 -5.54 5.03 -8.24
C LYS A 106 -5.19 4.18 -9.45
N GLY A 107 -5.34 2.86 -9.31
CA GLY A 107 -5.08 1.90 -10.39
C GLY A 107 -4.73 0.52 -9.87
N ASN A 108 -5.09 -0.52 -10.63
CA ASN A 108 -4.69 -1.89 -10.33
C ASN A 108 -3.52 -2.29 -11.25
N ILE A 109 -2.52 -2.98 -10.71
CA ILE A 109 -1.37 -3.52 -11.46
C ILE A 109 -1.24 -5.01 -11.14
N MET A 110 -0.91 -5.82 -12.13
CA MET A 110 -0.64 -7.25 -11.95
C MET A 110 0.80 -7.56 -12.39
N LEU A 111 1.58 -8.16 -11.49
CA LEU A 111 2.90 -8.72 -11.76
C LEU A 111 2.74 -10.24 -11.81
N VAL A 112 3.04 -10.85 -12.96
CA VAL A 112 2.79 -12.27 -13.20
C VAL A 112 4.00 -12.96 -13.80
N GLY A 113 4.29 -14.19 -13.35
CA GLY A 113 5.37 -15.03 -13.88
C GLY A 113 5.91 -16.00 -12.83
N LEU A 114 6.97 -16.73 -13.15
CA LEU A 114 7.48 -17.82 -12.30
C LEU A 114 8.02 -17.35 -10.94
N PRO A 115 8.07 -18.23 -9.92
CA PRO A 115 8.70 -17.92 -8.62
C PRO A 115 10.15 -17.45 -8.75
N GLY A 116 10.57 -16.54 -7.88
CA GLY A 116 11.97 -16.10 -7.79
C GLY A 116 12.44 -15.13 -8.89
N THR A 117 11.56 -14.72 -9.81
CA THR A 117 11.87 -13.79 -10.92
C THR A 117 11.93 -12.31 -10.50
N GLY A 118 11.53 -11.98 -9.27
CA GLY A 118 11.62 -10.63 -8.70
C GLY A 118 10.32 -9.82 -8.68
N LYS A 119 9.15 -10.46 -8.86
CA LYS A 119 7.82 -9.80 -8.81
C LYS A 119 7.61 -9.02 -7.51
N THR A 120 7.75 -9.67 -6.36
CA THR A 120 7.58 -9.06 -5.03
C THR A 120 8.54 -7.89 -4.83
N SER A 121 9.83 -8.07 -5.16
CA SER A 121 10.83 -7.00 -5.11
C SER A 121 10.40 -5.78 -5.93
N LEU A 122 9.92 -5.98 -7.16
CA LEU A 122 9.51 -4.87 -8.02
C LEU A 122 8.21 -4.22 -7.56
N ALA A 123 7.26 -4.99 -7.00
CA ALA A 123 6.06 -4.44 -6.36
C ALA A 123 6.39 -3.55 -5.15
N ILE A 124 7.36 -3.98 -4.32
CA ILE A 124 7.87 -3.18 -3.19
C ILE A 124 8.53 -1.90 -3.70
N ALA A 125 9.38 -1.98 -4.73
CA ALA A 125 9.99 -0.79 -5.34
C ALA A 125 8.94 0.20 -5.89
N MET A 126 7.88 -0.30 -6.51
CA MET A 126 6.75 0.54 -6.95
C MET A 126 6.07 1.24 -5.76
N ALA A 127 5.81 0.52 -4.67
CA ALA A 127 5.18 1.09 -3.49
C ALA A 127 6.06 2.11 -2.79
N HIS A 128 7.36 1.84 -2.59
CA HIS A 128 8.30 2.81 -2.03
C HIS A 128 8.43 4.08 -2.90
N TYR A 129 8.38 3.93 -4.22
CA TYR A 129 8.31 5.09 -5.11
C TYR A 129 7.04 5.92 -4.86
N LEU A 130 5.88 5.28 -4.71
CA LEU A 130 4.60 5.95 -4.44
C LEU A 130 4.57 6.63 -3.06
N GLU A 131 5.16 6.03 -2.05
CA GLU A 131 5.33 6.66 -0.73
C GLU A 131 6.23 7.89 -0.83
N ALA A 132 7.38 7.78 -1.49
CA ALA A 132 8.33 8.88 -1.63
C ALA A 132 7.76 10.06 -2.42
N GLU A 133 7.06 9.80 -3.53
CA GLU A 133 6.63 10.82 -4.48
C GLU A 133 5.23 11.37 -4.18
N ALA A 134 4.33 10.55 -3.62
CA ALA A 134 2.94 10.92 -3.37
C ALA A 134 2.56 10.90 -1.87
N GLY A 135 3.47 10.51 -0.97
CA GLY A 135 3.16 10.35 0.46
C GLY A 135 2.14 9.24 0.74
N ALA A 136 2.02 8.28 -0.18
CA ALA A 136 1.03 7.21 -0.11
C ALA A 136 1.35 6.22 1.02
N SER A 137 0.35 5.86 1.82
CA SER A 137 0.48 4.76 2.78
C SER A 137 0.51 3.40 2.07
N ILE A 138 1.30 2.47 2.60
CA ILE A 138 1.52 1.13 2.01
C ILE A 138 1.12 0.05 3.01
N LEU A 139 0.38 -0.96 2.54
CA LEU A 139 0.14 -2.20 3.28
C LEU A 139 0.60 -3.38 2.43
N PHE A 140 1.44 -4.23 3.01
CA PHE A 140 1.84 -5.48 2.41
C PHE A 140 0.99 -6.62 2.99
N LEU A 141 0.38 -7.43 2.12
CA LEU A 141 -0.49 -8.54 2.50
C LEU A 141 -0.14 -9.80 1.71
N ALA A 142 0.72 -10.64 2.28
CA ALA A 142 0.93 -12.00 1.81
C ALA A 142 -0.33 -12.83 2.10
N THR A 143 -0.96 -13.37 1.06
CA THR A 143 -2.26 -14.05 1.19
C THR A 143 -2.18 -15.38 1.93
N ASN A 144 -1.03 -16.06 1.85
CA ASN A 144 -0.76 -17.25 2.65
C ASN A 144 -0.68 -16.93 4.15
N GLU A 145 -0.09 -15.80 4.55
CA GLU A 145 -0.03 -15.40 5.96
C GLU A 145 -1.42 -15.09 6.51
N LEU A 146 -2.27 -14.45 5.70
CA LEU A 146 -3.67 -14.24 6.07
C LEU A 146 -4.43 -15.57 6.22
N LYS A 147 -4.18 -16.54 5.33
CA LYS A 147 -4.72 -17.90 5.48
C LYS A 147 -4.26 -18.57 6.78
N LEU A 148 -2.98 -18.43 7.14
CA LEU A 148 -2.43 -18.98 8.39
C LEU A 148 -3.09 -18.33 9.62
N LEU A 149 -3.31 -17.02 9.62
CA LEU A 149 -4.06 -16.35 10.68
C LEU A 149 -5.46 -16.93 10.85
N PHE A 150 -6.20 -17.12 9.76
CA PHE A 150 -7.52 -17.77 9.83
C PHE A 150 -7.43 -19.20 10.37
N GLN A 151 -6.37 -19.96 10.04
CA GLN A 151 -6.16 -21.31 10.58
C GLN A 151 -5.92 -21.28 12.09
N HIS A 152 -5.17 -20.31 12.59
CA HIS A 152 -4.94 -20.12 14.01
C HIS A 152 -6.19 -19.61 14.75
N ASP A 153 -7.04 -18.79 14.13
CA ASP A 153 -8.30 -18.35 14.74
C ASP A 153 -9.28 -19.50 15.06
N TYR A 154 -9.10 -20.67 14.44
CA TYR A 154 -9.90 -21.85 14.78
C TYR A 154 -9.79 -22.24 16.27
N PHE A 155 -8.71 -21.82 16.95
CA PHE A 155 -8.51 -22.00 18.39
C PHE A 155 -9.19 -20.93 19.26
N ALA A 156 -10.00 -20.06 18.65
CA ALA A 156 -10.80 -19.03 19.30
C ALA A 156 -9.98 -17.99 20.11
N ASP A 157 -8.80 -17.62 19.62
CA ASP A 157 -7.96 -16.59 20.25
C ASP A 157 -8.39 -15.17 19.83
N ASP A 158 -8.92 -14.40 20.80
CA ASP A 158 -9.34 -13.01 20.61
C ASP A 158 -8.23 -12.12 20.01
N ARG A 159 -6.96 -12.40 20.31
CA ARG A 159 -5.81 -11.64 19.78
C ARG A 159 -5.67 -11.85 18.28
N ILE A 160 -5.90 -13.07 17.80
CA ILE A 160 -5.83 -13.41 16.37
C ILE A 160 -6.99 -12.75 15.63
N ARG A 161 -8.22 -12.78 16.17
CA ARG A 161 -9.37 -12.08 15.56
C ARG A 161 -9.12 -10.58 15.45
N ASN A 162 -8.67 -9.97 16.53
CA ASN A 162 -8.32 -8.54 16.53
C ASN A 162 -7.23 -8.24 15.49
N LYS A 163 -6.21 -9.11 15.34
CA LYS A 163 -5.19 -8.94 14.30
C LYS A 163 -5.78 -9.04 12.90
N ILE A 164 -6.64 -10.02 12.63
CA ILE A 164 -7.32 -10.17 11.34
C ILE A 164 -8.15 -8.91 11.03
N ASP A 165 -8.95 -8.43 11.99
CA ASP A 165 -9.79 -7.24 11.81
C ASP A 165 -8.96 -5.98 11.51
N LEU A 166 -7.83 -5.80 12.20
CA LEU A 166 -6.89 -4.70 11.95
C LEU A 166 -6.27 -4.78 10.55
N VAL A 167 -5.83 -5.97 10.12
CA VAL A 167 -5.27 -6.20 8.78
C VAL A 167 -6.31 -5.92 7.70
N VAL A 168 -7.52 -6.46 7.85
CA VAL A 168 -8.61 -6.30 6.87
C VAL A 168 -9.06 -4.85 6.79
N THR A 169 -9.19 -4.18 7.93
CA THR A 169 -9.53 -2.75 7.96
C THR A 169 -8.46 -1.92 7.27
N ALA A 170 -7.19 -2.22 7.54
CA ALA A 170 -6.07 -1.56 6.87
C ALA A 170 -6.10 -1.79 5.35
N ALA A 171 -6.32 -3.03 4.88
CA ALA A 171 -6.33 -3.36 3.45
C ALA A 171 -7.43 -2.61 2.68
N LYS A 172 -8.55 -2.34 3.34
CA LYS A 172 -9.66 -1.56 2.78
C LYS A 172 -9.36 -0.06 2.66
N GLN A 173 -8.50 0.49 3.52
CA GLN A 173 -8.30 1.93 3.68
C GLN A 173 -6.97 2.45 3.13
N VAL A 174 -5.98 1.58 2.99
CA VAL A 174 -4.63 1.96 2.57
C VAL A 174 -4.61 2.53 1.15
N ASP A 175 -3.70 3.47 0.90
CA ASP A 175 -3.56 4.09 -0.42
C ASP A 175 -3.00 3.04 -1.42
N VAL A 176 -1.94 2.33 -1.04
CA VAL A 176 -1.31 1.24 -1.81
C VAL A 176 -1.45 -0.09 -1.07
N LEU A 177 -2.22 -1.01 -1.64
CA LEU A 177 -2.31 -2.40 -1.17
C LEU A 177 -1.47 -3.31 -2.06
N ILE A 178 -0.50 -4.01 -1.50
CA ILE A 178 0.19 -5.11 -2.16
C ILE A 178 -0.45 -6.42 -1.73
N LEU A 179 -1.03 -7.16 -2.67
CA LEU A 179 -1.43 -8.56 -2.50
C LEU A 179 -0.31 -9.45 -3.02
N ASP A 180 0.49 -9.99 -2.12
CA ASP A 180 1.66 -10.79 -2.48
C ASP A 180 1.35 -12.28 -2.56
N ASP A 181 1.91 -12.93 -3.59
CA ASP A 181 1.73 -14.35 -3.92
C ASP A 181 0.24 -14.77 -4.01
N PHE A 182 -0.59 -13.88 -4.56
CA PHE A 182 -2.04 -14.05 -4.65
C PHE A 182 -2.43 -15.32 -5.43
N GLY A 183 -3.34 -16.11 -4.87
CA GLY A 183 -3.82 -17.37 -5.41
C GLY A 183 -3.01 -18.60 -4.99
N THR A 184 -1.85 -18.45 -4.33
CA THR A 184 -1.08 -19.61 -3.82
C THR A 184 -1.77 -20.29 -2.63
N GLU A 185 -2.65 -19.57 -1.94
CA GLU A 185 -3.48 -20.04 -0.83
C GLU A 185 -4.48 -21.13 -1.22
N ALA A 186 -4.86 -21.19 -2.51
CA ALA A 186 -5.87 -22.10 -3.04
C ALA A 186 -5.30 -23.45 -3.51
N GLY A 187 -4.00 -23.68 -3.35
CA GLY A 187 -3.29 -24.87 -3.83
C GLY A 187 -2.26 -24.55 -4.89
N SER A 188 -1.75 -25.58 -5.58
CA SER A 188 -0.81 -25.37 -6.69
C SER A 188 -1.57 -25.11 -8.00
N GLN A 189 -0.90 -24.51 -8.98
CA GLN A 189 -1.48 -24.21 -10.30
C GLN A 189 -2.13 -25.42 -10.98
N ASN A 190 -1.62 -26.62 -10.71
CA ASN A 190 -2.10 -27.88 -11.31
C ASN A 190 -3.24 -28.52 -10.52
N GLN A 191 -3.50 -28.08 -9.29
CA GLN A 191 -4.55 -28.61 -8.42
C GLN A 191 -5.12 -27.47 -7.55
N ILE A 192 -6.07 -26.73 -8.13
CA ILE A 192 -6.84 -25.72 -7.39
C ILE A 192 -7.79 -26.46 -6.45
N LYS A 193 -7.53 -26.37 -5.14
CA LYS A 193 -8.32 -27.03 -4.07
C LYS A 193 -9.44 -26.12 -3.53
N GLY A 194 -9.58 -24.93 -4.10
CA GLY A 194 -10.49 -23.89 -3.65
C GLY A 194 -9.94 -23.06 -2.49
N VAL A 195 -10.52 -21.87 -2.30
CA VAL A 195 -10.14 -20.94 -1.23
C VAL A 195 -11.00 -21.22 0.01
N ARG A 196 -10.40 -21.12 1.20
CA ARG A 196 -11.14 -21.20 2.47
C ARG A 196 -12.23 -20.12 2.51
N ARG A 197 -13.41 -20.46 3.02
CA ARG A 197 -14.61 -19.60 2.95
C ARG A 197 -14.41 -18.19 3.54
N ASP A 198 -13.74 -18.08 4.67
CA ASP A 198 -13.46 -16.82 5.34
C ASP A 198 -12.45 -15.96 4.57
N LEU A 199 -11.38 -16.56 4.05
CA LEU A 199 -10.42 -15.88 3.18
C LEU A 199 -11.09 -15.38 1.90
N TYR A 200 -11.92 -16.23 1.28
CA TYR A 200 -12.75 -15.84 0.13
C TYR A 200 -13.64 -14.64 0.47
N SER A 201 -14.37 -14.70 1.60
CA SER A 201 -15.27 -13.61 2.02
C SER A 201 -14.51 -12.31 2.35
N THR A 202 -13.31 -12.45 2.93
CA THR A 202 -12.42 -11.33 3.26
C THR A 202 -11.89 -10.67 1.99
N MET A 203 -11.42 -11.45 1.01
CA MET A 203 -10.93 -10.94 -0.27
C MET A 203 -12.05 -10.25 -1.06
N LYS A 204 -13.24 -10.84 -1.09
CA LYS A 204 -14.42 -10.18 -1.67
C LYS A 204 -14.71 -8.84 -0.98
N SER A 205 -14.68 -8.79 0.35
CA SER A 205 -14.93 -7.57 1.11
C SER A 205 -13.88 -6.49 0.86
N ILE A 206 -12.60 -6.87 0.71
CA ILE A 206 -11.51 -5.95 0.34
C ILE A 206 -11.71 -5.45 -1.09
N ALA A 207 -12.00 -6.33 -2.04
CA ALA A 207 -12.27 -5.97 -3.43
C ALA A 207 -13.44 -4.98 -3.55
N GLU A 208 -14.51 -5.17 -2.77
CA GLU A 208 -15.65 -4.25 -2.72
C GLU A 208 -15.27 -2.88 -2.17
N ALA A 209 -14.49 -2.84 -1.07
CA ALA A 209 -14.07 -1.58 -0.46
C ALA A 209 -13.13 -0.77 -1.37
N ARG A 210 -12.30 -1.45 -2.17
CA ARG A 210 -11.34 -0.84 -3.10
C ARG A 210 -11.94 -0.48 -4.46
N PHE A 211 -13.22 -0.75 -4.68
CA PHE A 211 -13.94 -0.40 -5.92
C PHE A 211 -14.88 0.79 -5.71
N ASP A 212 -14.87 1.72 -6.66
CA ASP A 212 -15.78 2.84 -6.75
C ASP A 212 -16.89 2.55 -7.75
N GLY A 213 -18.11 2.40 -7.24
CA GLY A 213 -19.30 2.17 -8.07
C GLY A 213 -19.72 3.39 -8.90
N ILE A 214 -19.26 4.60 -8.55
CA ILE A 214 -19.61 5.81 -9.30
C ILE A 214 -18.69 5.96 -10.51
N THR A 215 -17.38 5.86 -10.30
CA THR A 215 -16.39 5.96 -11.39
C THR A 215 -16.15 4.63 -12.11
N ASN A 216 -16.80 3.55 -11.66
CA ASN A 216 -16.63 2.19 -12.17
C ASN A 216 -15.15 1.78 -12.26
N GLY A 217 -14.40 2.02 -11.17
CA GLY A 217 -12.95 1.84 -11.16
C GLY A 217 -12.36 1.76 -9.75
N PRO A 218 -11.04 1.72 -9.62
CA PRO A 218 -10.38 1.57 -8.33
C PRO A 218 -10.46 2.85 -7.48
N LYS A 219 -10.65 2.71 -6.15
CA LYS A 219 -10.60 3.80 -5.16
C LYS A 219 -9.19 4.15 -4.68
N GLY A 220 -8.23 3.24 -4.91
CA GLY A 220 -6.83 3.39 -4.54
C GLY A 220 -5.95 2.55 -5.44
N ILE A 221 -4.74 2.22 -4.99
CA ILE A 221 -3.78 1.44 -5.78
C ILE A 221 -3.73 0.01 -5.27
N THR A 222 -3.94 -0.97 -6.15
CA THR A 222 -3.77 -2.40 -5.79
C THR A 222 -2.70 -3.00 -6.68
N ILE A 223 -1.61 -3.48 -6.10
CA ILE A 223 -0.54 -4.19 -6.81
C ILE A 223 -0.62 -5.66 -6.43
N VAL A 224 -0.84 -6.53 -7.41
CA VAL A 224 -0.93 -7.97 -7.19
C VAL A 224 0.31 -8.64 -7.74
N THR A 225 0.96 -9.50 -6.95
CA THR A 225 1.97 -10.44 -7.46
C THR A 225 1.35 -11.83 -7.48
N THR A 226 1.58 -12.58 -8.56
CA THR A 226 1.02 -13.94 -8.67
C THR A 226 1.81 -14.78 -9.65
N ASN A 227 1.69 -16.10 -9.51
CA ASN A 227 2.11 -17.04 -10.53
C ASN A 227 0.92 -17.46 -11.42
N ASN A 228 -0.32 -17.22 -10.99
CA ASN A 228 -1.53 -17.72 -11.63
C ASN A 228 -1.99 -16.85 -12.82
N THR A 229 -2.67 -17.47 -13.77
CA THR A 229 -3.39 -16.74 -14.83
C THR A 229 -4.66 -16.10 -14.24
N VAL A 230 -5.24 -15.14 -14.98
CA VAL A 230 -6.52 -14.53 -14.60
C VAL A 230 -7.60 -15.61 -14.45
N ASP A 231 -7.74 -16.51 -15.43
CA ASP A 231 -8.73 -17.60 -15.39
C ASP A 231 -8.58 -18.49 -14.14
N GLN A 232 -7.35 -18.80 -13.73
CA GLN A 232 -7.09 -19.57 -12.52
C GLN A 232 -7.53 -18.79 -11.27
N LEU A 233 -7.26 -17.49 -11.20
CA LEU A 233 -7.71 -16.64 -10.10
C LEU A 233 -9.23 -16.51 -10.07
N GLU A 234 -9.90 -16.45 -11.22
CA GLU A 234 -11.36 -16.43 -11.31
C GLU A 234 -11.99 -17.73 -10.80
N GLN A 235 -11.36 -18.87 -11.08
CA GLN A 235 -11.79 -20.15 -10.51
C GLN A 235 -11.66 -20.19 -8.99
N MET A 236 -10.71 -19.45 -8.41
CA MET A 236 -10.48 -19.38 -6.97
C MET A 236 -11.45 -18.42 -6.25
N TYR A 237 -11.76 -17.27 -6.86
CA TYR A 237 -12.41 -16.13 -6.18
C TYR A 237 -13.64 -15.54 -6.88
N ASP A 238 -14.05 -16.03 -8.06
CA ASP A 238 -15.07 -15.44 -8.95
C ASP A 238 -14.61 -14.20 -9.75
N SER A 239 -15.14 -14.07 -10.98
CA SER A 239 -14.76 -13.03 -11.93
C SER A 239 -15.05 -11.60 -11.44
N ARG A 240 -16.05 -11.40 -10.57
CA ARG A 240 -16.39 -10.08 -10.04
C ARG A 240 -15.39 -9.62 -8.99
N THR A 241 -14.91 -10.54 -8.15
CA THR A 241 -13.85 -10.24 -7.18
C THR A 241 -12.56 -9.94 -7.91
N ILE A 242 -12.20 -10.75 -8.91
CA ILE A 242 -10.99 -10.59 -9.70
C ILE A 242 -10.98 -9.30 -10.52
N SER A 243 -12.07 -8.94 -11.20
CA SER A 243 -12.14 -7.69 -11.99
C SER A 243 -11.98 -6.41 -11.17
N ARG A 244 -12.24 -6.47 -9.86
CA ARG A 244 -12.06 -5.34 -8.94
C ARG A 244 -10.64 -5.21 -8.39
N LEU A 245 -9.90 -6.32 -8.33
CA LEU A 245 -8.55 -6.37 -7.78
C LEU A 245 -7.47 -6.30 -8.86
N LEU A 246 -7.77 -6.78 -10.07
CA LEU A 246 -6.86 -6.80 -11.20
C LEU A 246 -7.14 -5.65 -12.18
N PRO A 247 -6.15 -5.26 -13.01
CA PRO A 247 -6.39 -4.35 -14.11
C PRO A 247 -7.26 -4.97 -15.20
N GLU A 248 -8.08 -4.15 -15.84
CA GLU A 248 -8.87 -4.54 -17.02
C GLU A 248 -7.99 -4.64 -18.28
N THR A 249 -6.92 -3.86 -18.36
CA THR A 249 -6.11 -3.71 -19.57
C THR A 249 -4.72 -4.34 -19.42
N LYS A 250 -4.27 -5.02 -20.48
CA LYS A 250 -3.00 -5.77 -20.50
C LYS A 250 -1.75 -4.89 -20.37
N ASP A 251 -1.83 -3.60 -20.65
CA ASP A 251 -0.72 -2.65 -20.46
C ASP A 251 -0.38 -2.42 -18.98
N ARG A 252 -1.26 -2.81 -18.06
CA ARG A 252 -1.01 -2.81 -16.60
C ARG A 252 -0.59 -4.18 -16.07
N PHE A 253 -0.35 -5.13 -16.98
CA PHE A 253 0.25 -6.42 -16.66
C PHE A 253 1.75 -6.30 -16.88
N ILE A 254 2.52 -6.66 -15.86
CA ILE A 254 3.96 -6.75 -15.92
C ILE A 254 4.30 -8.23 -15.91
N THR A 255 4.58 -8.76 -17.10
CA THR A 255 4.84 -10.18 -17.32
C THR A 255 6.34 -10.46 -17.19
N PHE A 256 6.67 -11.45 -16.36
CA PHE A 256 8.04 -11.91 -16.06
C PHE A 256 8.39 -13.19 -16.84
N ASP A 257 7.62 -13.56 -17.87
CA ASP A 257 7.89 -14.70 -18.75
C ASP A 257 9.32 -14.60 -19.31
N GLY A 258 10.05 -15.72 -19.40
CA GLY A 258 11.43 -15.72 -19.87
C GLY A 258 12.47 -15.27 -18.84
N LEU A 259 12.06 -14.67 -17.71
CA LEU A 259 12.95 -14.40 -16.59
C LEU A 259 13.13 -15.67 -15.73
N SER A 260 14.33 -15.80 -15.16
CA SER A 260 14.75 -16.93 -14.33
C SER A 260 14.73 -16.58 -12.84
N ASP A 261 14.80 -17.60 -11.99
CA ASP A 261 14.99 -17.42 -10.55
C ASP A 261 16.37 -16.78 -10.29
N VAL A 262 16.37 -15.68 -9.54
CA VAL A 262 17.57 -14.92 -9.16
C VAL A 262 17.84 -14.92 -7.66
N ARG A 263 17.05 -15.67 -6.86
CA ARG A 263 17.32 -15.83 -5.43
C ARG A 263 18.69 -16.47 -5.22
N GLY A 264 19.46 -15.93 -4.27
CA GLY A 264 20.83 -16.37 -3.99
C GLY A 264 21.90 -15.86 -4.96
N LYS A 265 21.55 -15.08 -6.00
CA LYS A 265 22.52 -14.47 -6.94
C LYS A 265 23.08 -13.11 -6.48
N GLY A 266 22.77 -12.68 -5.26
CA GLY A 266 23.13 -11.37 -4.71
C GLY A 266 22.31 -10.24 -5.34
N GLN A 267 21.35 -9.68 -4.60
CA GLN A 267 20.64 -8.45 -4.96
C GLN A 267 21.06 -7.32 -4.02
#